data_AF-A0A840THL6-F1
#
_entry.id   AF-A0A840THL6-F1
#
_cell.length_a   1.000
_cell.length_b   1.000
_cell.length_c   1.000
_cell.angle_alpha   90.00
_cell.angle_beta   90.00
_cell.angle_gamma   90.00
#
_symmetry.space_group_name_H-M   'P 1'
#
loop_
_entity.id
_entity.type
_entity.pdbx_description
1 polymer ?
#
loop_
_entity_poly.entity_id
_entity_poly.type
_entity_poly.pdbx_seq_one_letter_code
_entity_poly.pdbx_strand_id
1 'polypeptide(L)' 'MANQSLSMQKLRQALLLLNQNFSERNIVRQTGISRPTVRYYRELLGCTGEDYQSLLKLKDSALEALVRARRA' A
#
# COMPACT_ATOMS: atom_id res chain seq x y z
N MET A 1 -14.46 10.00 -7.77
CA MET A 1 -13.24 9.33 -7.28
C MET A 1 -12.35 9.03 -8.48
N ALA A 2 -11.33 9.85 -8.72
CA ALA A 2 -10.50 9.73 -9.91
C ALA A 2 -9.64 8.47 -9.85
N ASN A 3 -9.54 7.76 -10.97
CA ASN A 3 -8.82 6.50 -11.20
C ASN A 3 -7.29 6.54 -10.96
N GLN A 4 -6.78 7.57 -10.28
CA GLN A 4 -5.35 7.77 -10.08
C GLN A 4 -4.81 6.76 -9.07
N SER A 5 -3.98 5.85 -9.58
CA SER A 5 -3.14 4.98 -8.76
C SER A 5 -2.31 5.82 -7.79
N LEU A 6 -2.14 5.33 -6.56
CA LEU A 6 -1.24 5.96 -5.61
C LEU A 6 0.17 6.04 -6.21
N SER A 7 0.88 7.16 -6.03
CA SER A 7 2.29 7.21 -6.40
C SER A 7 3.09 6.16 -5.63
N MET A 8 4.15 5.60 -6.23
CA MET A 8 4.97 4.58 -5.57
C MET A 8 5.54 5.07 -4.24
N GLN A 9 5.92 6.35 -4.16
CA GLN A 9 6.37 6.97 -2.90
C GLN A 9 5.29 6.88 -1.81
N LYS A 10 4.05 7.26 -2.11
CA LYS A 10 2.94 7.18 -1.15
C LYS A 10 2.60 5.73 -0.80
N LEU A 11 2.73 4.82 -1.76
CA LEU A 11 2.43 3.40 -1.55
C LEU A 11 3.46 2.77 -0.60
N ARG A 12 4.74 3.05 -0.83
CA ARG A 12 5.80 2.63 0.09
C ARG A 12 5.65 3.24 1.47
N GLN A 13 5.25 4.51 1.55
CA GLN A 13 5.00 5.14 2.84
C GLN A 13 3.84 4.46 3.59
N ALA A 14 2.72 4.17 2.91
CA ALA A 14 1.62 3.43 3.50
C ALA A 14 2.03 2.02 3.93
N LEU A 15 2.77 1.30 3.08
CA LEU A 15 3.29 -0.04 3.35
C LEU A 15 4.24 -0.05 4.56
N LEU A 16 5.12 0.95 4.68
CA LEU A 16 6.04 1.10 5.81
C LEU A 16 5.28 1.32 7.13
N LEU A 17 4.20 2.08 7.12
CA LEU A 17 3.36 2.30 8.29
C LEU A 17 2.51 1.06 8.63
N LEU A 18 2.03 0.32 7.62
CA LEU A 18 1.36 -0.97 7.83
C LEU A 18 2.32 -1.99 8.46
N ASN A 19 3.57 -2.04 8.00
CA ASN A 19 4.61 -2.90 8.58
C ASN A 19 4.89 -2.56 10.06
N GLN A 20 4.78 -1.29 10.42
CA GLN A 20 4.92 -0.80 11.81
C GLN A 20 3.63 -0.95 12.65
N ASN A 21 2.62 -1.67 12.16
CA ASN A 21 1.32 -1.87 12.82
C ASN A 21 0.53 -0.58 13.12
N PHE A 22 0.72 0.48 12.33
CA PHE A 22 -0.12 1.67 12.46
C PHE A 22 -1.56 1.40 12.03
N SER A 23 -2.51 1.93 12.80
CA SER A 23 -3.92 1.92 12.41
C SER A 23 -4.16 2.75 11.14
N GLU A 24 -5.18 2.37 10.35
CA GLU A 24 -5.58 3.11 9.14
C GLU A 24 -5.81 4.61 9.42
N ARG A 25 -6.35 4.96 10.59
CA ARG A 25 -6.54 6.37 10.97
C ARG A 25 -5.22 7.12 11.09
N ASN A 26 -4.20 6.49 11.68
CA ASN A 26 -2.88 7.10 11.77
C ASN A 26 -2.20 7.20 10.39
N ILE A 27 -2.36 6.19 9.54
CA ILE A 27 -1.83 6.22 8.17
C ILE A 27 -2.45 7.38 7.39
N VAL A 28 -3.77 7.55 7.46
CA VAL A 28 -4.47 8.68 6.82
C VAL A 28 -3.93 10.02 7.32
N ARG A 29 -3.74 10.17 8.64
CA ARG A 29 -3.21 11.40 9.24
C ARG A 29 -1.79 11.71 8.79
N GLN A 30 -0.92 10.70 8.65
CA GLN A 30 0.49 10.90 8.30
C GLN A 30 0.73 11.05 6.80
N THR A 31 -0.05 10.38 5.97
CA THR A 31 0.19 10.30 4.51
C THR A 31 -0.75 11.16 3.69
N GLY A 32 -1.86 11.62 4.29
CA GLY A 32 -2.96 12.28 3.57
C GLY A 32 -3.69 11.37 2.59
N ILE A 33 -3.40 10.07 2.58
CA ILE A 33 -4.10 9.09 1.75
C ILE A 33 -5.50 8.88 2.32
N SER A 34 -6.51 8.82 1.46
CA SER A 34 -7.88 8.59 1.91
C SER A 34 -8.01 7.22 2.58
N ARG A 35 -8.82 7.15 3.65
CA ARG A 35 -9.05 5.90 4.39
C ARG A 35 -9.48 4.71 3.51
N PRO A 36 -10.42 4.83 2.55
CA PRO A 36 -10.77 3.70 1.68
C PRO A 36 -9.60 3.27 0.80
N THR A 37 -8.74 4.19 0.37
CA THR A 37 -7.53 3.85 -0.39
C THR A 37 -6.52 3.09 0.48
N VAL A 38 -6.27 3.51 1.72
CA VAL A 38 -5.39 2.78 2.65
C VAL A 38 -5.92 1.37 2.87
N ARG A 39 -7.23 1.23 3.12
CA ARG A 39 -7.88 -0.07 3.31
C ARG A 39 -7.74 -0.97 2.09
N TYR A 40 -7.99 -0.44 0.90
CA TYR A 40 -7.82 -1.16 -0.36
C TYR A 40 -6.40 -1.73 -0.50
N TYR A 41 -5.36 -0.90 -0.30
CA TYR A 41 -3.98 -1.37 -0.40
C TYR A 41 -3.59 -2.34 0.69
N ARG A 42 -4.09 -2.16 1.92
CA ARG A 42 -3.90 -3.12 3.01
C ARG A 42 -4.48 -4.49 2.66
N GLU A 43 -5.71 -4.53 2.15
CA GLU A 43 -6.37 -5.78 1.75
C GLU A 43 -5.65 -6.43 0.56
N LEU A 44 -5.29 -5.64 -0.46
CA LEU A 44 -4.59 -6.11 -1.65
C LEU A 44 -3.22 -6.72 -1.32
N LEU A 45 -2.44 -6.06 -0.46
CA LEU A 45 -1.10 -6.49 -0.01
C LEU A 45 -1.17 -7.54 1.10
N GLY A 46 -2.26 -7.62 1.85
CA GLY A 46 -2.48 -8.72 2.81
C GLY A 46 -2.80 -10.03 2.11
N CYS A 47 -3.53 -9.97 0.99
CA CYS A 47 -3.86 -11.16 0.21
C CYS A 47 -2.66 -11.76 -0.54
N THR A 48 -1.49 -11.08 -0.57
CA THR A 48 -0.30 -11.61 -1.26
C THR A 48 0.31 -12.81 -0.56
N GLY A 49 0.00 -13.03 0.71
CA GLY A 49 0.64 -14.07 1.53
C GLY A 49 2.06 -13.72 1.95
N GLU A 50 2.63 -12.65 1.39
CA GLU A 50 3.89 -12.08 1.83
C GLU A 50 3.69 -11.08 2.97
N ASP A 51 4.66 -11.05 3.89
CA ASP A 51 4.72 -10.03 4.91
C ASP A 51 5.10 -8.66 4.32
N TYR A 52 4.71 -7.59 4.99
CA TYR A 52 4.98 -6.23 4.53
C TYR A 52 6.48 -5.91 4.43
N GLN A 53 7.33 -6.58 5.23
CA GLN A 53 8.78 -6.37 5.20
C GLN A 53 9.41 -6.97 3.94
N SER A 54 8.92 -8.12 3.47
CA SER A 54 9.29 -8.73 2.19
C SER A 54 8.86 -7.85 1.02
N LEU A 55 7.64 -7.32 1.06
CA LEU A 55 7.15 -6.37 0.06
C LEU A 55 7.96 -5.06 0.02
N LEU A 56 8.48 -4.59 1.16
CA LEU A 56 9.34 -3.39 1.22
C LEU A 56 10.72 -3.59 0.57
N LYS A 57 11.22 -4.83 0.51
CA LYS A 57 12.49 -5.17 -0.14
C LYS A 57 12.38 -5.20 -1.67
N LEU A 58 11.15 -5.29 -2.21
CA LEU A 58 10.92 -5.24 -3.64
C LEU A 58 11.31 -3.87 -4.21
N LYS A 59 11.77 -3.89 -5.46
CA LYS A 59 11.93 -2.68 -6.26
C LYS A 59 10.56 -2.10 -6.62
N ASP A 60 10.51 -0.79 -6.83
CA ASP A 60 9.26 -0.08 -7.17
C ASP A 60 8.53 -0.72 -8.35
N SER A 61 9.26 -1.13 -9.39
CA SER A 61 8.69 -1.79 -10.56
C SER A 61 8.05 -3.15 -10.25
N ALA A 62 8.67 -3.95 -9.37
CA ALA A 62 8.13 -5.25 -8.97
C ALA A 62 6.89 -5.09 -8.08
N LEU A 63 6.94 -4.15 -7.14
CA LEU A 63 5.80 -3.83 -6.27
C LEU A 63 4.63 -3.25 -7.09
N GLU A 64 4.92 -2.40 -8.07
CA GLU A 64 3.91 -1.87 -8.98
C GLU A 64 3.29 -2.98 -9.84
N ALA A 65 4.09 -3.90 -10.39
CA ALA A 65 3.60 -5.03 -11.16
C ALA A 65 2.65 -5.91 -10.32
N LEU A 66 3.00 -6.16 -9.06
CA LEU A 66 2.18 -6.92 -8.11
C LEU A 66 0.84 -6.23 -7.86
N VAL A 67 0.87 -4.91 -7.63
CA VAL A 67 -0.34 -4.09 -7.43
C VAL A 67 -1.22 -4.08 -8.67
N ARG A 68 -0.62 -3.95 -9.87
CA ARG A 68 -1.35 -3.95 -11.15
C ARG A 68 -2.00 -5.29 -11.44
N ALA A 69 -1.27 -6.40 -11.20
CA ALA A 69 -1.76 -7.75 -11.45
C ALA A 69 -3.04 -8.10 -10.67
N ARG A 70 -3.27 -7.42 -9.54
CA ARG A 70 -4.44 -7.66 -8.67
C ARG A 70 -5.53 -6.60 -8.77
N ARG A 71 -5.34 -5.59 -9.61
CA ARG A 71 -6.37 -4.59 -9.91
C ARG A 71 -7.30 -5.03 -11.06
N ALA A 72 -6.89 -6.07 -11.81
CA ALA A 72 -7.66 -6.72 -12.86
C ALA A 72 -8.65 -7.72 -12.24
#